data_AF-A0A355QBQ3-F1
#
_entry.id   AF-A0A355QBQ3-F1
#
_cell.length_a   1.000
_cell.length_b   1.000
_cell.length_c   1.000
_cell.angle_alpha   90.00
_cell.angle_beta   90.00
_cell.angle_gamma   90.00
#
_symmetry.space_group_name_H-M   'P 1'
#
loop_
_entity.id
_entity.type
_entity.pdbx_description
1 polymer ?
#
loop_
_entity_poly.entity_id
_entity_poly.type
_entity_poly.pdbx_seq_one_letter_code
_entity_poly.pdbx_strand_id
1 'polypeptide(L)'
;TESPTPWHQDIGYWPFLGSQICSVWVACTGASVAESSLEFVRGSHRWGRYFAPESFTGESAWTADFVGERCPDIEAARDDYDIVGFDVEPGDALVFSSWIVHG
;
A
#
# COMPACT_ATOMS: atom_id res chain seq x y z
N THR A 1 13.92 -1.01 -5.54
CA THR A 1 13.77 -0.81 -7.00
C THR A 1 14.18 0.62 -7.37
N GLU A 2 14.42 0.92 -8.66
CA GLU A 2 14.75 2.28 -9.10
C GLU A 2 13.61 3.31 -8.87
N SER A 3 12.39 2.82 -8.61
CA SER A 3 11.24 3.59 -8.13
C SER A 3 10.44 2.75 -7.12
N PRO A 4 10.64 2.92 -5.80
CA PRO A 4 9.86 2.21 -4.80
C PRO A 4 8.40 2.66 -4.84
N THR A 5 7.50 1.71 -4.64
CA THR A 5 6.07 2.02 -4.46
C THR A 5 5.91 2.80 -3.14
N PRO A 6 5.32 4.00 -3.14
CA PRO A 6 5.06 4.72 -1.90
C PRO A 6 4.09 3.92 -1.02
N TRP A 7 4.26 4.01 0.30
CA TRP A 7 3.29 3.48 1.26
C TRP A 7 1.94 4.17 1.07
N HIS A 8 0.89 3.37 0.87
CA HIS A 8 -0.45 3.89 0.57
C HIS A 8 -1.57 2.92 0.96
N GLN A 9 -2.81 3.38 0.84
CA GLN A 9 -4.00 2.54 0.84
C GLN A 9 -4.66 2.64 -0.53
N ASP A 10 -5.20 1.52 -1.01
CA ASP A 10 -5.90 1.50 -2.29
C ASP A 10 -7.16 2.36 -2.28
N ILE A 11 -7.89 2.45 -1.15
CA ILE A 11 -9.21 3.10 -1.09
C ILE A 11 -9.21 4.54 -1.63
N GLY A 12 -8.12 5.29 -1.48
CA GLY A 12 -7.98 6.67 -1.97
C GLY A 12 -8.01 6.81 -3.50
N TYR A 13 -7.81 5.71 -4.24
CA TYR A 13 -7.79 5.69 -5.70
C TYR A 13 -9.14 5.32 -6.33
N TRP A 14 -10.13 4.89 -5.54
CA TRP A 14 -11.43 4.44 -6.05
C TRP A 14 -12.49 5.55 -5.99
N PRO A 15 -13.46 5.58 -6.92
CA PRO A 15 -14.54 6.57 -6.91
C PRO A 15 -15.68 6.22 -5.92
N PHE A 16 -15.42 5.36 -4.92
CA PHE A 16 -16.41 4.93 -3.94
C PHE A 16 -15.77 4.56 -2.60
N LEU A 17 -16.54 4.71 -1.51
CA LEU A 17 -16.14 4.36 -0.15
C LEU A 17 -16.81 3.05 0.28
N GLY A 18 -16.03 2.17 0.92
CA GLY A 18 -16.52 0.94 1.51
C GLY A 18 -15.38 0.16 2.17
N SER A 19 -15.66 -0.63 3.19
CA SER A 19 -14.66 -1.46 3.89
C SER A 19 -14.68 -2.93 3.48
N GLN A 20 -15.66 -3.34 2.67
CA GLN A 20 -15.81 -4.70 2.14
C GLN A 20 -15.15 -4.83 0.75
N ILE A 21 -13.95 -4.27 0.60
CA ILE A 21 -13.20 -4.25 -0.66
C ILE A 21 -11.81 -4.84 -0.38
N CYS A 22 -11.37 -5.74 -1.25
CA CYS A 22 -10.01 -6.29 -1.19
C CYS A 22 -9.34 -6.24 -2.56
N SER A 23 -8.02 -6.05 -2.52
CA SER A 23 -7.13 -6.23 -3.66
C SER A 23 -6.57 -7.65 -3.63
N VAL A 24 -6.33 -8.19 -4.82
CA VAL A 24 -5.67 -9.49 -5.01
C VAL A 24 -4.46 -9.22 -5.89
N TRP A 25 -3.28 -9.29 -5.30
CA TRP A 25 -2.02 -9.18 -6.01
C TRP A 25 -1.49 -10.59 -6.27
N VAL A 26 -1.21 -10.91 -7.54
CA VAL A 26 -0.78 -12.26 -7.97
C VAL A 26 0.63 -12.18 -8.51
N ALA A 27 1.52 -12.99 -7.96
CA ALA A 27 2.90 -13.10 -8.41
C ALA A 27 2.98 -13.81 -9.76
N CYS A 28 3.40 -13.10 -10.81
CA CYS A 28 3.72 -13.73 -12.10
C CYS A 28 5.16 -14.28 -12.16
N THR A 29 6.04 -13.77 -11.28
CA THR A 29 7.42 -14.19 -11.08
C THR A 29 7.71 -14.27 -9.58
N GLY A 30 8.73 -15.02 -9.18
CA GLY A 30 9.16 -15.03 -7.79
C GLY A 30 9.68 -13.65 -7.37
N ALA A 31 9.42 -13.27 -6.11
CA ALA A 31 9.88 -12.02 -5.53
C ALA A 31 10.12 -12.20 -4.02
N SER A 32 11.25 -11.69 -3.54
CA SER A 32 11.51 -11.60 -2.10
C SER A 32 11.15 -10.22 -1.55
N VAL A 33 10.87 -10.12 -0.25
CA VAL A 33 10.62 -8.84 0.44
C VAL A 33 11.81 -7.88 0.28
N ALA A 34 13.04 -8.41 0.34
CA ALA A 34 14.24 -7.60 0.18
C ALA A 34 14.40 -7.00 -1.23
N GLU A 35 13.74 -7.57 -2.24
CA GLU A 35 13.83 -7.14 -3.63
C GLU A 35 12.64 -6.27 -4.04
N SER A 36 11.42 -6.83 -3.98
CA SER A 36 10.21 -6.19 -4.51
C SER A 36 8.88 -6.84 -4.12
N SER A 37 8.83 -7.77 -3.17
CA SER A 37 7.53 -8.28 -2.69
C SER A 37 6.85 -7.24 -1.79
N LEU A 38 5.52 -7.32 -1.69
CA LEU A 38 4.73 -6.35 -0.92
C LEU A 38 4.99 -6.45 0.59
N GLU A 39 5.03 -5.28 1.22
CA GLU A 39 5.03 -5.12 2.67
C GLU A 39 3.72 -4.47 3.15
N PHE A 40 3.35 -4.74 4.40
CA PHE A 40 2.10 -4.27 5.01
C PHE A 40 2.35 -3.80 6.44
N VAL A 41 1.74 -2.69 6.83
CA VAL A 41 1.62 -2.33 8.26
C VAL A 41 0.49 -3.17 8.86
N ARG A 42 0.84 -4.16 9.70
CA ARG A 42 -0.11 -5.11 10.27
C ARG A 42 -1.24 -4.38 11.00
N GLY A 43 -2.48 -4.70 10.61
CA GLY A 43 -3.68 -4.18 11.28
C GLY A 43 -4.05 -2.73 10.93
N SER A 44 -3.29 -2.05 10.06
CA SER A 44 -3.56 -0.66 9.66
C SER A 44 -4.94 -0.42 9.04
N HIS A 45 -5.52 -1.44 8.39
CA HIS A 45 -6.90 -1.43 7.90
C HIS A 45 -7.97 -1.21 8.99
N ARG A 46 -7.61 -1.29 10.27
CA ARG A 46 -8.49 -1.05 11.42
C ARG A 46 -8.28 0.30 12.10
N TRP A 47 -7.39 1.15 11.59
CA TRP A 47 -7.13 2.47 12.17
C TRP A 47 -8.32 3.44 12.07
N GLY A 48 -9.34 3.10 11.25
CA GLY A 48 -10.53 3.94 11.08
C GLY A 48 -10.25 5.24 10.33
N ARG A 49 -9.17 5.27 9.54
CA ARG A 49 -8.68 6.43 8.79
C ARG A 49 -8.31 5.97 7.39
N TYR A 50 -8.56 6.82 6.40
CA TYR A 50 -8.00 6.63 5.07
C TYR A 50 -7.20 7.85 4.64
N PHE A 51 -6.18 7.61 3.82
CA PHE A 51 -5.21 8.61 3.41
C PHE A 51 -5.44 9.07 1.97
N ALA A 52 -4.94 10.27 1.67
CA ALA A 52 -4.85 10.80 0.33
C ALA A 52 -4.02 9.87 -0.57
N PRO A 53 -4.42 9.68 -1.84
CA PRO A 53 -3.63 8.91 -2.79
C PRO A 53 -2.27 9.59 -3.04
N GLU A 54 -1.25 8.77 -3.22
CA GLU A 54 0.11 9.17 -3.59
C GLU A 54 0.34 9.00 -5.09
N SER A 55 1.17 9.87 -5.68
CA SER A 55 1.58 9.73 -7.07
C SER A 55 2.73 8.73 -7.20
N PHE A 56 2.53 7.68 -7.99
CA PHE A 56 3.56 6.66 -8.27
C PHE A 56 4.61 7.10 -9.31
N THR A 57 4.32 8.17 -10.06
CA THR A 57 5.18 8.66 -11.15
C THR A 57 5.84 10.01 -10.85
N GLY A 58 5.56 10.60 -9.67
CA GLY A 58 6.02 11.94 -9.31
C GLY A 58 5.23 13.07 -9.98
N GLU A 59 4.35 12.77 -10.93
CA GLU A 59 3.40 13.74 -11.49
C GLU A 59 2.27 13.95 -10.47
N SER A 60 2.34 15.04 -9.71
CA SER A 60 1.45 15.32 -8.58
C SER A 60 0.12 15.96 -8.97
N ALA A 61 -0.10 16.27 -10.24
CA ALA A 61 -1.17 17.18 -10.69
C ALA A 61 -2.58 16.74 -10.27
N TRP A 62 -2.87 15.43 -10.25
CA TRP A 62 -4.21 14.92 -9.87
C TRP A 62 -4.33 14.58 -8.38
N THR A 63 -3.21 14.40 -7.67
CA THR A 63 -3.17 14.22 -6.21
C THR A 63 -3.08 15.53 -5.43
N ALA A 64 -2.64 16.62 -6.07
CA ALA A 64 -2.37 17.90 -5.43
C ALA A 64 -3.61 18.59 -4.86
N ASP A 65 -4.77 18.40 -5.51
CA ASP A 65 -6.05 18.96 -5.07
C ASP A 65 -6.76 18.07 -4.03
N PHE A 66 -6.17 16.94 -3.66
CA PHE A 66 -6.79 16.06 -2.68
C PHE A 66 -6.75 16.68 -1.29
N VAL A 67 -7.94 16.97 -0.75
CA VAL A 67 -8.12 17.45 0.62
C VAL A 67 -8.32 16.25 1.53
N GLY A 68 -7.28 15.89 2.28
CA GLY A 68 -7.35 14.80 3.26
C GLY A 68 -6.03 14.57 3.99
N GLU A 69 -6.03 13.57 4.86
CA GLU A 69 -4.84 13.20 5.61
C GLU A 69 -3.82 12.50 4.71
N ARG A 70 -2.53 12.87 4.79
CA ARG A 70 -1.46 12.17 4.07
C ARG A 70 -1.12 10.85 4.76
N CYS A 71 -0.67 9.86 4.00
CA CYS A 71 -0.15 8.64 4.60
C CYS A 71 1.05 8.99 5.48
N PRO A 72 1.18 8.43 6.70
CA PRO A 72 2.38 8.58 7.50
C PRO A 72 3.59 8.09 6.72
N ASP A 73 4.76 8.70 6.94
CA ASP A 73 6.01 8.26 6.34
C ASP A 73 6.51 6.99 7.03
N ILE A 74 5.93 5.85 6.64
CA ILE A 74 6.26 4.52 7.19
C ILE A 74 7.73 4.19 6.94
N GLU A 75 8.26 4.60 5.80
CA GLU A 75 9.64 4.31 5.41
C GLU A 75 10.66 5.04 6.29
N ALA A 76 10.38 6.29 6.66
CA ALA A 76 11.25 7.05 7.58
C ALA A 76 11.17 6.58 9.04
N ALA A 77 10.13 5.82 9.41
CA ALA A 77 9.84 5.44 10.79
C ALA A 77 9.51 3.94 10.95
N ARG A 78 10.17 3.07 10.17
CA ARG A 78 9.87 1.63 10.12
C ARG A 78 9.82 0.94 11.49
N ASP A 79 10.68 1.36 12.43
CA ASP A 79 10.76 0.80 13.80
C ASP A 79 9.51 1.10 14.65
N ASP A 80 8.71 2.10 14.27
CA ASP A 80 7.46 2.46 14.96
C ASP A 80 6.26 1.59 14.51
N TYR A 81 6.44 0.75 13.49
CA TYR A 81 5.38 -0.03 12.86
C TYR A 81 5.67 -1.54 12.86
N ASP A 82 4.63 -2.35 13.07
CA ASP A 82 4.69 -3.79 12.83
C ASP A 82 4.54 -4.07 11.32
N ILE A 83 5.67 -4.01 10.60
CA ILE A 83 5.74 -4.25 9.16
C ILE A 83 5.93 -5.74 8.90
N VAL A 84 5.09 -6.30 8.03
CA VAL A 84 5.19 -7.68 7.57
C VAL A 84 5.20 -7.77 6.07
N GLY A 85 6.04 -8.64 5.53
CA GLY A 85 6.09 -8.99 4.12
C GLY A 85 6.18 -10.50 3.94
N PHE A 86 5.96 -10.96 2.73
CA PHE A 86 5.99 -12.38 2.37
C PHE A 86 6.82 -12.57 1.11
N ASP A 87 7.79 -13.48 1.12
CA ASP A 87 8.40 -13.96 -0.11
C ASP A 87 7.36 -14.80 -0.88
N VAL A 88 7.33 -14.65 -2.20
CA VAL A 88 6.30 -15.25 -3.05
C VAL A 88 6.93 -15.97 -4.25
N GLU A 89 6.28 -17.07 -4.65
CA GLU A 89 6.59 -17.81 -5.88
C GLU A 89 5.55 -17.52 -6.99
N PRO A 90 5.87 -17.80 -8.27
CA PRO A 90 4.90 -17.64 -9.35
C PRO A 90 3.60 -18.42 -9.08
N GLY A 91 2.47 -17.71 -9.08
CA GLY A 91 1.15 -18.26 -8.80
C GLY A 91 0.64 -18.00 -7.39
N ASP A 92 1.49 -17.56 -6.46
CA ASP A 92 1.04 -17.10 -5.15
C ASP A 92 0.19 -15.82 -5.27
N ALA A 93 -0.75 -15.67 -4.34
CA ALA A 93 -1.63 -14.52 -4.29
C ALA A 93 -1.69 -13.93 -2.87
N LEU A 94 -1.47 -12.62 -2.78
CA LEU A 94 -1.67 -11.83 -1.57
C LEU A 94 -3.02 -11.14 -1.67
N VAL A 95 -3.91 -11.43 -0.72
CA VAL A 95 -5.24 -10.83 -0.63
C VAL A 95 -5.30 -9.91 0.58
N PHE A 96 -5.63 -8.65 0.35
CA PHE A 96 -5.61 -7.65 1.41
C PHE A 96 -6.71 -6.60 1.25
N SER A 97 -7.12 -5.99 2.36
CA SER A 97 -8.15 -4.95 2.38
C SER A 97 -7.67 -3.69 1.67
N SER A 98 -8.55 -3.00 0.95
CA SER A 98 -8.23 -1.68 0.35
C SER A 98 -7.87 -0.60 1.38
N TRP A 99 -8.11 -0.86 2.67
CA TRP A 99 -7.77 0.03 3.79
C TRP A 99 -6.43 -0.29 4.42
N ILE A 100 -5.73 -1.37 4.04
CA ILE A 100 -4.42 -1.65 4.62
C ILE A 100 -3.37 -0.73 4.00
N VAL A 101 -2.48 -0.19 4.85
CA VAL A 101 -1.28 0.50 4.41
C VAL A 101 -0.28 -0.54 3.93
N HIS A 102 0.12 -0.42 2.67
CA HIS A 102 1.08 -1.32 2.01
C HIS A 102 2.00 -0.55 1.06
N GLY A 103 3.14 -1.15 0.75
CA GLY A 103 4.22 -0.57 -0.06
C GLY A 103 5.02 -1.65 -0.76
#